data_AF-A0A2E0XZJ9-F1
#
_entry.id   AF-A0A2E0XZJ9-F1
#
_cell.length_a   1.000
_cell.length_b   1.000
_cell.length_c   1.000
_cell.angle_alpha   90.00
_cell.angle_beta   90.00
_cell.angle_gamma   90.00
#
_symmetry.space_group_name_H-M   'P 1'
#
loop_
_entity.id
_entity.type
_entity.pdbx_description
1 polymer ?
#
loop_
_entity_poly.entity_id
_entity_poly.type
_entity_poly.pdbx_seq_one_letter_code
_entity_poly.pdbx_strand_id
1 'polypeptide(L)'
;MTSPRILLTALGIATAVPGLLNIASGDVITSVYNSGSSYDFEIEGMPDFDQVRTGLATDDDGEPGANFCLPTAHTNLTTYIGLHGFPSVGPDAADWENEEDYELITTYISNMASLCSTDRNDGTAHDDAYDGLVYYLNARCPGCFTVTENMATNTTGPTLRSITENNVNGAISTFGYGIYDDIGDDIWGRRVLERNGGHAVTFVRGYRDGSDREIGYNDPDDFSSAWATQSTFVTREYEVDPVSFVRASSLFAAGFLGDRNGSRIMRTDGGKFRMIDTVIHVRPRACYSWESSENGWRIIRWNGPIGWTAQNNFLSGPPANTLQDFTIGPFNNTLWFLAGETSSVTSVRLSNNEKSTFDLPHAASKLAFTRDHAMVVLGARLLSRVHPMSQSLENAPAPLTIGLADDADQMAMDDSSDSIWLMDASIGKVTRLPQMLDEPGRSFSMPETQTPVKRFAATGHPEKPLAFVTETGTVLVCKIDMEIEAFIPVDVFQIELRGMESEPFTDVQFNDEGDLLVFSEAGMDTYVRELDWKLAGDADPLFASRSVMSRNRTNFNPEIHGDESWRTVRDNAPAGDLDNDGVVGIDDLLALLAVFGDNDGEGDLDGDGITGVDDILVLLGNWSS
;
A
#
# COMPACT_ATOMS: atom_id res chain seq x y z
N MET A 1 -9.14 31.94 -13.78
CA MET A 1 -9.11 31.95 -15.26
C MET A 1 -9.28 30.51 -15.71
N THR A 2 -10.47 30.12 -16.16
CA THR A 2 -10.79 28.76 -16.56
C THR A 2 -10.07 28.40 -17.85
N SER A 3 -9.03 27.57 -17.75
CA SER A 3 -8.34 27.01 -18.91
C SER A 3 -9.32 26.12 -19.70
N PRO A 4 -9.41 26.23 -21.04
CA PRO A 4 -10.31 25.39 -21.81
C PRO A 4 -9.77 23.96 -21.83
N ARG A 5 -10.54 23.01 -21.28
CA ARG A 5 -10.31 21.56 -21.40
C ARG A 5 -10.12 21.20 -22.88
N ILE A 6 -8.88 20.88 -23.29
CA ILE A 6 -8.60 20.33 -24.62
C ILE A 6 -9.01 18.87 -24.57
N LEU A 7 -10.18 18.57 -25.14
CA LEU A 7 -10.67 17.22 -25.34
C LEU A 7 -9.71 16.49 -26.32
N LEU A 8 -8.73 15.76 -25.80
CA LEU A 8 -7.84 14.92 -26.60
C LEU A 8 -8.67 13.76 -27.15
N THR A 9 -9.10 13.88 -28.42
CA THR A 9 -9.86 12.81 -29.08
C THR A 9 -8.89 11.70 -29.46
N ALA A 10 -8.67 10.74 -28.56
CA ALA A 10 -8.00 9.49 -28.87
C ALA A 10 -8.89 8.68 -29.84
N LEU A 11 -8.51 8.65 -31.12
CA LEU A 11 -9.20 7.87 -32.14
C LEU A 11 -8.85 6.38 -31.98
N GLY A 12 -9.37 5.75 -30.93
CA GLY A 12 -9.33 4.30 -30.73
C GLY A 12 -10.46 3.63 -31.51
N ILE A 13 -10.14 2.66 -32.36
CA ILE A 13 -11.12 1.84 -33.08
C ILE A 13 -11.85 0.96 -32.07
N ALA A 14 -13.04 1.36 -31.63
CA ALA A 14 -13.93 0.55 -30.81
C ALA A 14 -14.76 -0.38 -31.70
N THR A 15 -14.42 -1.67 -31.72
CA THR A 15 -15.29 -2.73 -32.23
C THR A 15 -16.37 -3.03 -31.18
N ALA A 16 -17.61 -2.64 -31.45
CA ALA A 16 -18.76 -2.92 -30.59
C ALA A 16 -19.11 -4.42 -30.59
N VAL A 17 -19.05 -5.06 -29.42
CA VAL A 17 -19.64 -6.38 -29.16
C VAL A 17 -20.99 -6.16 -28.46
N PRO A 18 -22.14 -6.58 -29.04
CA PRO A 18 -23.43 -6.37 -28.42
C PRO A 18 -23.79 -7.52 -27.46
N GLY A 19 -24.15 -7.17 -26.22
CA GLY A 19 -24.90 -8.05 -25.31
C GLY A 19 -24.13 -8.47 -24.05
N LEU A 20 -23.86 -7.54 -23.14
CA LEU A 20 -23.50 -7.81 -21.74
C LEU A 20 -24.47 -7.04 -20.84
N LEU A 21 -24.98 -7.72 -19.82
CA LEU A 21 -25.76 -7.12 -18.74
C LEU A 21 -24.89 -6.04 -18.07
N ASN A 22 -25.42 -4.82 -17.93
CA ASN A 22 -24.80 -3.73 -17.15
C ASN A 22 -24.81 -4.13 -15.67
N ILE A 23 -23.79 -4.85 -15.23
CA ILE A 23 -23.38 -4.84 -13.83
C ILE A 23 -22.47 -3.62 -13.71
N ALA A 24 -22.77 -2.73 -12.76
CA ALA A 24 -22.10 -1.45 -12.60
C ALA A 24 -20.57 -1.62 -12.67
N SER A 25 -19.97 -1.05 -13.72
CA SER A 25 -18.61 -0.51 -13.59
C SER A 25 -18.63 0.30 -12.31
N GLY A 26 -17.65 0.10 -11.44
CA GLY A 26 -17.53 0.96 -10.26
C GLY A 26 -17.38 2.40 -10.72
N ASP A 27 -17.52 3.33 -9.80
CA ASP A 27 -17.56 4.77 -10.06
C ASP A 27 -16.21 5.33 -10.61
N VAL A 28 -15.34 4.51 -11.19
CA VAL A 28 -14.12 4.90 -11.91
C VAL A 28 -14.50 5.64 -13.21
N ILE A 29 -14.25 6.95 -13.24
CA ILE A 29 -14.48 7.83 -14.39
C ILE A 29 -13.36 7.68 -15.42
N THR A 30 -12.10 7.75 -14.96
CA THR A 30 -10.89 7.60 -15.80
C THR A 30 -9.93 6.62 -15.16
N SER A 31 -9.26 5.82 -16.00
CA SER A 31 -8.22 4.88 -15.57
C SER A 31 -7.27 4.62 -16.74
N VAL A 32 -6.29 5.51 -16.87
CA VAL A 32 -5.33 5.54 -17.99
C VAL A 32 -3.92 5.77 -17.45
N TYR A 33 -2.99 4.91 -17.86
CA TYR A 33 -1.56 5.11 -17.59
C TYR A 33 -0.78 4.93 -18.90
N ASN A 34 -0.36 6.03 -19.53
CA ASN A 34 0.42 5.95 -20.76
C ASN A 34 1.92 5.86 -20.45
N SER A 35 2.39 6.68 -19.51
CA SER A 35 3.80 6.75 -19.10
C SER A 35 3.94 7.44 -17.75
N GLY A 36 5.17 7.51 -17.22
CA GLY A 36 5.45 8.29 -16.02
C GLY A 36 5.17 9.79 -16.12
N SER A 37 4.96 10.32 -17.33
CA SER A 37 4.62 11.73 -17.61
C SER A 37 3.24 11.92 -18.24
N SER A 38 2.42 10.87 -18.34
CA SER A 38 1.05 10.96 -18.85
C SER A 38 0.19 9.86 -18.23
N TYR A 39 -0.67 10.25 -17.30
CA TYR A 39 -1.62 9.37 -16.62
C TYR A 39 -2.83 10.17 -16.15
N ASP A 40 -3.96 9.48 -16.01
CA ASP A 40 -5.20 10.05 -15.53
C ASP A 40 -6.00 8.94 -14.83
N PHE A 41 -6.36 9.21 -13.58
CA PHE A 41 -7.21 8.34 -12.78
C PHE A 41 -8.16 9.21 -11.99
N GLU A 42 -9.43 8.83 -11.97
CA GLU A 42 -10.49 9.52 -11.23
C GLU A 42 -11.57 8.52 -10.85
N ILE A 43 -12.00 8.55 -9.60
CA ILE A 43 -13.16 7.84 -9.08
C ILE A 43 -14.19 8.83 -8.56
N GLU A 44 -15.46 8.54 -8.78
CA GLU A 44 -16.61 9.16 -8.15
C GLU A 44 -17.09 8.30 -6.98
N GLY A 45 -18.05 8.80 -6.19
CA GLY A 45 -18.72 8.00 -5.16
C GLY A 45 -17.86 7.59 -3.95
N MET A 46 -16.60 8.01 -3.88
CA MET A 46 -15.79 7.89 -2.66
C MET A 46 -16.40 8.79 -1.58
N PRO A 47 -16.78 8.25 -0.41
CA PRO A 47 -17.31 9.07 0.68
C PRO A 47 -16.29 10.07 1.21
N ASP A 48 -16.79 11.11 1.88
CA ASP A 48 -16.00 12.16 2.49
C ASP A 48 -16.52 12.47 3.90
N PHE A 49 -16.35 11.51 4.82
CA PHE A 49 -16.86 11.67 6.17
C PHE A 49 -16.03 12.68 6.96
N ASP A 50 -16.71 13.48 7.79
CA ASP A 50 -16.04 14.38 8.73
C ASP A 50 -15.39 13.60 9.86
N GLN A 51 -14.18 13.97 10.26
CA GLN A 51 -13.51 13.40 11.44
C GLN A 51 -14.05 13.97 12.75
N VAL A 52 -14.50 15.24 12.76
CA VAL A 52 -14.93 15.93 13.98
C VAL A 52 -16.39 15.60 14.23
N ARG A 53 -16.65 14.71 15.20
CA ARG A 53 -18.01 14.18 15.41
C ARG A 53 -18.40 13.96 16.87
N THR A 54 -19.60 14.40 17.23
CA THR A 54 -20.20 14.13 18.54
C THR A 54 -20.34 12.63 18.72
N GLY A 55 -19.71 12.10 19.78
CA GLY A 55 -19.67 10.67 20.09
C GLY A 55 -18.28 10.04 19.88
N LEU A 56 -17.35 10.73 19.21
CA LEU A 56 -15.95 10.34 19.19
C LEU A 56 -15.21 10.78 20.46
N ALA A 57 -14.01 10.25 20.64
CA ALA A 57 -13.16 10.65 21.77
C ALA A 57 -12.79 12.12 21.64
N THR A 58 -12.91 12.84 22.76
CA THR A 58 -12.56 14.25 22.88
C THR A 58 -11.09 14.38 23.25
N ASP A 59 -10.36 15.28 22.59
CA ASP A 59 -9.00 15.65 22.95
C ASP A 59 -8.94 16.45 24.27
N ASP A 60 -7.77 17.00 24.59
CA ASP A 60 -7.58 17.79 25.80
C ASP A 60 -8.16 19.21 25.72
N ASP A 61 -8.44 19.71 24.51
CA ASP A 61 -9.06 21.02 24.25
C ASP A 61 -10.60 20.97 24.20
N GLY A 62 -11.17 19.77 24.23
CA GLY A 62 -12.62 19.57 24.26
C GLY A 62 -13.23 19.29 22.89
N GLU A 63 -12.42 19.09 21.86
CA GLU A 63 -12.87 18.82 20.50
C GLU A 63 -13.00 17.30 20.23
N PRO A 64 -14.19 16.82 19.83
CA PRO A 64 -14.42 15.39 19.59
C PRO A 64 -13.92 14.97 18.19
N GLY A 65 -12.97 14.03 18.13
CA GLY A 65 -12.45 13.52 16.87
C GLY A 65 -11.35 14.38 16.23
N ALA A 66 -10.75 15.31 16.97
CA ALA A 66 -9.72 16.22 16.45
C ALA A 66 -8.56 15.51 15.74
N ASN A 67 -8.14 14.33 16.21
CA ASN A 67 -7.03 13.58 15.60
C ASN A 67 -7.49 12.25 14.95
N PHE A 68 -8.67 12.24 14.32
CA PHE A 68 -9.31 11.04 13.76
C PHE A 68 -9.26 10.97 12.22
N CYS A 69 -8.47 11.81 11.57
CA CYS A 69 -8.41 11.90 10.11
C CYS A 69 -8.09 10.57 9.44
N LEU A 70 -7.13 9.82 9.98
CA LEU A 70 -6.79 8.51 9.44
C LEU A 70 -7.92 7.47 9.58
N PRO A 71 -8.47 7.17 10.78
CA PRO A 71 -9.57 6.20 10.87
C PRO A 71 -10.80 6.62 10.06
N THR A 72 -11.04 7.93 9.90
CA THR A 72 -12.08 8.45 9.02
C THR A 72 -11.77 8.19 7.54
N ALA A 73 -10.55 8.46 7.06
CA ALA A 73 -10.13 8.15 5.70
C ALA A 73 -10.19 6.63 5.41
N HIS A 74 -9.83 5.77 6.38
CA HIS A 74 -10.04 4.32 6.26
C HIS A 74 -11.52 3.94 6.19
N THR A 75 -12.38 4.64 6.91
CA THR A 75 -13.83 4.44 6.86
C THR A 75 -14.40 4.84 5.50
N ASN A 76 -13.88 5.89 4.86
CA ASN A 76 -14.22 6.22 3.46
C ASN A 76 -13.91 5.03 2.53
N LEU A 77 -12.70 4.47 2.62
CA LEU A 77 -12.31 3.31 1.80
C LEU A 77 -13.20 2.07 2.04
N THR A 78 -13.41 1.67 3.29
CA THR A 78 -14.17 0.46 3.60
C THR A 78 -15.64 0.61 3.22
N THR A 79 -16.17 1.82 3.32
CA THR A 79 -17.50 2.17 2.84
C THR A 79 -17.60 2.08 1.33
N TYR A 80 -16.65 2.64 0.60
CA TYR A 80 -16.59 2.50 -0.85
C TYR A 80 -16.52 1.03 -1.28
N ILE A 81 -15.70 0.21 -0.61
CA ILE A 81 -15.63 -1.25 -0.83
C ILE A 81 -16.99 -1.92 -0.58
N GLY A 82 -17.69 -1.51 0.50
CA GLY A 82 -19.03 -1.98 0.86
C GLY A 82 -20.05 -1.80 -0.27
N LEU A 83 -20.06 -0.62 -0.88
CA LEU A 83 -20.94 -0.30 -2.02
C LEU A 83 -20.56 -1.04 -3.30
N HIS A 84 -19.29 -1.39 -3.45
CA HIS A 84 -18.73 -1.91 -4.70
C HIS A 84 -18.52 -3.43 -4.71
N GLY A 85 -19.47 -4.16 -4.14
CA GLY A 85 -19.57 -5.62 -4.27
C GLY A 85 -19.17 -6.42 -3.04
N PHE A 86 -18.75 -5.75 -1.95
CA PHE A 86 -18.37 -6.41 -0.70
C PHE A 86 -19.13 -5.83 0.50
N PRO A 87 -20.47 -5.97 0.55
CA PRO A 87 -21.30 -5.31 1.56
C PRO A 87 -20.96 -5.71 3.01
N SER A 88 -20.22 -6.79 3.26
CA SER A 88 -19.76 -7.14 4.60
C SER A 88 -18.63 -6.23 5.13
N VAL A 89 -17.95 -5.52 4.23
CA VAL A 89 -16.80 -4.65 4.54
C VAL A 89 -17.23 -3.27 4.99
N GLY A 90 -18.23 -2.65 4.37
CA GLY A 90 -18.67 -1.30 4.74
C GLY A 90 -19.86 -1.27 5.69
N PRO A 91 -20.30 -0.08 6.13
CA PRO A 91 -21.67 0.12 6.61
C PRO A 91 -22.69 -0.23 5.51
N ASP A 92 -23.93 -0.44 5.94
CA ASP A 92 -25.05 -0.60 5.00
C ASP A 92 -25.16 0.66 4.11
N ALA A 93 -25.56 0.47 2.86
CA ALA A 93 -25.74 1.56 1.92
C ALA A 93 -26.80 2.54 2.44
N ALA A 94 -26.43 3.82 2.55
CA ALA A 94 -27.29 4.88 3.03
C ALA A 94 -26.97 6.21 2.31
N ASP A 95 -27.74 7.26 2.62
CA ASP A 95 -27.45 8.61 2.15
C ASP A 95 -26.61 9.28 3.24
N TRP A 96 -25.29 9.06 3.20
CA TRP A 96 -24.48 9.42 4.37
C TRP A 96 -24.24 10.92 4.56
N GLU A 97 -24.66 11.76 3.60
CA GLU A 97 -24.78 13.21 3.81
C GLU A 97 -26.06 13.56 4.61
N ASN A 98 -26.97 12.60 4.79
CA ASN A 98 -28.17 12.76 5.62
C ASN A 98 -27.84 12.56 7.10
N GLU A 99 -28.29 13.50 7.91
CA GLU A 99 -28.12 13.49 9.37
C GLU A 99 -28.73 12.27 10.07
N GLU A 100 -29.71 11.59 9.46
CA GLU A 100 -30.26 10.35 10.00
C GLU A 100 -29.22 9.22 10.11
N ASP A 101 -28.17 9.25 9.28
CA ASP A 101 -27.09 8.24 9.23
C ASP A 101 -25.83 8.68 10.00
N TYR A 102 -25.85 9.87 10.61
CA TYR A 102 -24.69 10.48 11.29
C TYR A 102 -24.11 9.57 12.39
N GLU A 103 -24.97 9.06 13.28
CA GLU A 103 -24.56 8.21 14.41
C GLU A 103 -23.98 6.86 13.96
N LEU A 104 -24.48 6.32 12.83
CA LEU A 104 -23.97 5.07 12.25
C LEU A 104 -22.52 5.26 11.83
N ILE A 105 -22.22 6.30 11.06
CA ILE A 105 -20.87 6.60 10.60
C ILE A 105 -19.94 6.92 11.77
N THR A 106 -20.40 7.69 12.77
CA THR A 106 -19.63 7.93 14.01
C THR A 106 -19.21 6.62 14.68
N THR A 107 -20.09 5.62 14.70
CA THR A 107 -19.79 4.30 15.27
C THR A 107 -18.72 3.55 14.44
N TYR A 108 -18.78 3.63 13.11
CA TYR A 108 -17.79 3.01 12.23
C TYR A 108 -16.41 3.67 12.38
N ILE A 109 -16.36 5.01 12.42
CA ILE A 109 -15.12 5.77 12.66
C ILE A 109 -14.54 5.41 14.04
N SER A 110 -15.36 5.37 15.09
CA SER A 110 -14.89 4.98 16.43
C SER A 110 -14.34 3.56 16.48
N ASN A 111 -14.97 2.61 15.78
CA ASN A 111 -14.47 1.24 15.69
C ASN A 111 -13.14 1.18 14.92
N MET A 112 -13.04 1.89 13.80
CA MET A 112 -11.80 1.96 13.03
C MET A 112 -10.67 2.62 13.83
N ALA A 113 -10.96 3.68 14.57
CA ALA A 113 -10.01 4.35 15.47
C ALA A 113 -9.47 3.41 16.55
N SER A 114 -10.34 2.57 17.12
CA SER A 114 -9.94 1.54 18.09
C SER A 114 -9.00 0.50 17.48
N LEU A 115 -9.27 0.06 16.23
CA LEU A 115 -8.43 -0.90 15.52
C LEU A 115 -7.09 -0.32 15.10
N CYS A 116 -7.07 0.98 14.75
CA CYS A 116 -5.85 1.70 14.41
C CYS A 116 -5.19 2.33 15.64
N SER A 117 -5.50 1.88 16.87
CA SER A 117 -4.91 2.40 18.12
C SER A 117 -4.84 3.93 18.22
N THR A 118 -5.84 4.63 17.67
CA THR A 118 -5.78 6.09 17.50
C THR A 118 -5.83 6.79 18.86
N ASP A 119 -4.82 7.61 19.13
CA ASP A 119 -4.80 8.48 20.29
C ASP A 119 -5.62 9.74 19.99
N ARG A 120 -6.42 10.17 20.97
CA ARG A 120 -7.29 11.35 20.80
C ARG A 120 -6.50 12.67 20.71
N ASN A 121 -5.30 12.72 21.27
CA ASN A 121 -4.43 13.89 21.34
C ASN A 121 -3.30 13.82 20.29
N ASP A 122 -2.76 12.63 20.04
CA ASP A 122 -1.59 12.45 19.15
C ASP A 122 -1.94 11.78 17.80
N GLY A 123 -3.19 11.37 17.62
CA GLY A 123 -3.67 10.69 16.43
C GLY A 123 -3.10 9.29 16.23
N THR A 124 -2.87 8.90 14.98
CA THR A 124 -2.54 7.52 14.64
C THR A 124 -1.10 7.37 14.12
N ALA A 125 -0.38 6.36 14.64
CA ALA A 125 0.89 5.92 14.07
C ALA A 125 0.67 5.13 12.77
N HIS A 126 1.66 5.12 11.88
CA HIS A 126 1.51 4.51 10.55
C HIS A 126 1.44 2.97 10.57
N ASP A 127 2.19 2.31 11.46
CA ASP A 127 2.09 0.86 11.64
C ASP A 127 0.72 0.46 12.17
N ASP A 128 0.20 1.19 13.17
CA ASP A 128 -1.17 1.00 13.67
C ASP A 128 -2.22 1.24 12.57
N ALA A 129 -2.01 2.22 11.69
CA ALA A 129 -2.87 2.49 10.54
C ALA A 129 -3.00 1.27 9.63
N TYR A 130 -1.85 0.76 9.18
CA TYR A 130 -1.77 -0.38 8.29
C TYR A 130 -2.34 -1.64 8.93
N ASP A 131 -1.94 -1.95 10.16
CA ASP A 131 -2.38 -3.14 10.89
C ASP A 131 -3.88 -3.09 11.18
N GLY A 132 -4.41 -1.93 11.58
CA GLY A 132 -5.84 -1.73 11.82
C GLY A 132 -6.70 -1.98 10.58
N LEU A 133 -6.27 -1.48 9.41
CA LEU A 133 -6.98 -1.70 8.15
C LEU A 133 -6.90 -3.15 7.68
N VAL A 134 -5.72 -3.77 7.76
CA VAL A 134 -5.51 -5.20 7.44
C VAL A 134 -6.40 -6.07 8.32
N TYR A 135 -6.40 -5.81 9.64
CA TYR A 135 -7.23 -6.53 10.60
C TYR A 135 -8.71 -6.38 10.28
N TYR A 136 -9.18 -5.16 10.00
CA TYR A 136 -10.56 -4.89 9.65
C TYR A 136 -11.01 -5.67 8.40
N LEU A 137 -10.23 -5.57 7.31
CA LEU A 137 -10.55 -6.24 6.05
C LEU A 137 -10.53 -7.76 6.20
N ASN A 138 -9.56 -8.31 6.93
CA ASN A 138 -9.47 -9.75 7.18
C ASN A 138 -10.59 -10.25 8.08
N ALA A 139 -11.08 -9.45 9.03
CA ALA A 139 -12.23 -9.80 9.86
C ALA A 139 -13.55 -9.79 9.08
N ARG A 140 -13.71 -8.90 8.09
CA ARG A 140 -14.95 -8.71 7.32
C ARG A 140 -15.01 -9.51 6.02
N CYS A 141 -13.88 -9.74 5.40
CA CYS A 141 -13.72 -10.50 4.15
C CYS A 141 -12.34 -11.17 4.12
N PRO A 142 -12.13 -12.27 4.88
CA PRO A 142 -10.85 -12.96 4.95
C PRO A 142 -10.32 -13.32 3.56
N GLY A 143 -9.06 -12.97 3.28
CA GLY A 143 -8.39 -13.31 2.03
C GLY A 143 -8.90 -12.58 0.78
N CYS A 144 -9.83 -11.63 0.92
CA CYS A 144 -10.42 -10.93 -0.23
C CYS A 144 -9.53 -9.81 -0.78
N PHE A 145 -8.69 -9.20 0.07
CA PHE A 145 -7.94 -8.00 -0.25
C PHE A 145 -6.44 -8.17 -0.01
N THR A 146 -5.67 -7.30 -0.65
CA THR A 146 -4.29 -7.01 -0.25
C THR A 146 -4.14 -5.54 0.05
N VAL A 147 -3.41 -5.24 1.11
CA VAL A 147 -3.07 -3.90 1.59
C VAL A 147 -1.58 -3.69 1.39
N THR A 148 -1.20 -2.66 0.64
CA THR A 148 0.22 -2.29 0.50
C THR A 148 0.44 -0.87 1.00
N GLU A 149 1.34 -0.70 1.96
CA GLU A 149 1.77 0.60 2.45
C GLU A 149 3.12 0.98 1.86
N ASN A 150 3.25 2.25 1.48
CA ASN A 150 4.51 2.86 1.10
C ASN A 150 4.72 4.15 1.89
N MET A 151 5.76 4.15 2.69
CA MET A 151 6.19 5.25 3.53
C MET A 151 7.44 5.90 2.98
N ALA A 152 7.59 7.17 3.30
CA ALA A 152 8.75 7.92 2.94
C ALA A 152 9.94 7.55 3.80
N THR A 153 11.07 7.31 3.16
CA THR A 153 12.36 7.08 3.80
C THR A 153 13.11 8.39 3.96
N ASN A 154 14.34 8.32 4.48
CA ASN A 154 15.24 9.48 4.52
C ASN A 154 15.58 10.07 3.15
N THR A 155 15.24 9.40 2.05
CA THR A 155 15.76 9.72 0.72
C THR A 155 14.69 9.78 -0.36
N THR A 156 13.53 9.18 -0.12
CA THR A 156 12.41 9.16 -1.09
C THR A 156 11.07 9.10 -0.37
N GLY A 157 10.09 9.87 -0.83
CA GLY A 157 8.67 9.69 -0.47
C GLY A 157 7.84 9.04 -1.57
N PRO A 158 6.61 8.58 -1.26
CA PRO A 158 5.64 8.21 -2.29
C PRO A 158 5.43 9.36 -3.29
N THR A 159 5.13 8.99 -4.54
CA THR A 159 4.91 9.96 -5.61
C THR A 159 3.48 9.91 -6.13
N LEU A 160 2.96 11.03 -6.62
CA LEU A 160 1.66 11.05 -7.31
C LEU A 160 1.60 9.99 -8.43
N ARG A 161 2.72 9.82 -9.16
CA ARG A 161 2.86 8.78 -10.19
C ARG A 161 2.64 7.38 -9.62
N SER A 162 3.33 7.01 -8.55
CA SER A 162 3.22 5.67 -7.95
C SER A 162 1.83 5.43 -7.38
N ILE A 163 1.21 6.44 -6.77
CA ILE A 163 -0.15 6.34 -6.26
C ILE A 163 -1.11 6.07 -7.43
N THR A 164 -1.09 6.94 -8.44
CA THR A 164 -1.98 6.84 -9.60
C THR A 164 -1.80 5.51 -10.35
N GLU A 165 -0.56 5.06 -10.53
CA GLU A 165 -0.27 3.77 -11.19
C GLU A 165 -0.89 2.58 -10.43
N ASN A 166 -0.88 2.60 -9.10
CA ASN A 166 -1.54 1.58 -8.30
C ASN A 166 -3.06 1.63 -8.41
N ASN A 167 -3.64 2.83 -8.44
CA ASN A 167 -5.09 3.01 -8.57
C ASN A 167 -5.62 2.60 -9.95
N VAL A 168 -4.88 2.92 -11.04
CA VAL A 168 -5.16 2.39 -12.39
C VAL A 168 -5.15 0.85 -12.42
N ASN A 169 -4.37 0.21 -11.55
CA ASN A 169 -4.33 -1.25 -11.40
C ASN A 169 -5.44 -1.83 -10.51
N GLY A 170 -6.42 -1.02 -10.09
CA GLY A 170 -7.57 -1.44 -9.30
C GLY A 170 -7.36 -1.36 -7.79
N ALA A 171 -6.40 -0.54 -7.33
CA ALA A 171 -6.36 -0.12 -5.94
C ALA A 171 -7.29 1.08 -5.70
N ILE A 172 -7.72 1.24 -4.46
CA ILE A 172 -8.15 2.51 -3.87
C ILE A 172 -7.18 2.86 -2.76
N SER A 173 -7.06 4.14 -2.39
CA SER A 173 -5.95 4.55 -1.51
C SER A 173 -6.36 5.60 -0.49
N THR A 174 -5.84 5.47 0.72
CA THR A 174 -5.60 6.61 1.61
C THR A 174 -4.15 7.03 1.47
N PHE A 175 -3.87 8.30 1.68
CA PHE A 175 -2.49 8.74 1.82
C PHE A 175 -2.38 9.77 2.93
N GLY A 176 -1.22 9.77 3.59
CA GLY A 176 -0.87 10.77 4.58
C GLY A 176 0.14 11.73 3.99
N TYR A 177 -0.06 13.03 4.21
CA TYR A 177 0.96 14.02 3.96
C TYR A 177 1.56 14.49 5.29
N GLY A 178 2.88 14.61 5.33
CA GLY A 178 3.56 15.27 6.43
C GLY A 178 3.51 16.79 6.25
N ILE A 179 3.45 17.50 7.36
CA ILE A 179 3.55 18.95 7.46
C ILE A 179 4.99 19.26 7.83
N TYR A 180 5.60 20.18 7.07
CA TYR A 180 7.03 20.46 7.18
C TYR A 180 7.30 21.96 7.25
N ASP A 181 8.12 22.37 8.21
CA ASP A 181 8.58 23.74 8.36
C ASP A 181 9.90 23.95 7.60
N ASP A 182 10.00 25.06 6.85
CA ASP A 182 11.27 25.48 6.23
C ASP A 182 12.16 26.15 7.28
N ILE A 183 13.15 25.41 7.76
CA ILE A 183 14.10 25.89 8.78
C ILE A 183 15.36 26.52 8.17
N GLY A 184 15.38 26.71 6.84
CA GLY A 184 16.45 27.37 6.09
C GLY A 184 17.28 26.42 5.22
N ASP A 185 18.45 26.89 4.78
CA ASP A 185 19.38 26.12 3.96
C ASP A 185 20.56 25.58 4.79
N ASP A 186 21.00 24.36 4.49
CA ASP A 186 22.19 23.78 5.12
C ASP A 186 23.50 24.41 4.59
N ILE A 187 24.65 23.95 5.09
CA ILE A 187 25.98 24.44 4.68
C ILE A 187 26.31 24.20 3.21
N TRP A 188 25.52 23.39 2.49
CA TRP A 188 25.64 23.08 1.07
C TRP A 188 24.62 23.84 0.22
N GLY A 189 23.78 24.69 0.81
CA GLY A 189 22.72 25.43 0.14
C GLY A 189 21.51 24.59 -0.22
N ARG A 190 21.28 23.49 0.50
CA ARG A 190 20.14 22.59 0.31
C ARG A 190 19.05 22.95 1.31
N ARG A 191 17.81 23.12 0.84
CA ARG A 191 16.67 23.42 1.71
C ARG A 191 16.48 22.33 2.75
N VAL A 192 16.32 22.73 4.00
CA VAL A 192 16.12 21.86 5.14
C VAL A 192 14.69 22.01 5.63
N LEU A 193 13.99 20.89 5.70
CA LEU A 193 12.62 20.85 6.20
C LEU A 193 12.55 20.02 7.48
N GLU A 194 11.93 20.56 8.52
CA GLU A 194 11.62 19.85 9.76
C GLU A 194 10.19 19.30 9.69
N ARG A 195 9.96 18.04 10.08
CA ARG A 195 8.62 17.42 10.02
C ARG A 195 7.90 17.65 11.35
N ASN A 196 6.73 18.30 11.31
CA ASN A 196 5.97 18.75 12.49
C ASN A 196 4.48 18.36 12.38
N GLY A 197 4.19 17.06 12.30
CA GLY A 197 2.83 16.54 12.18
C GLY A 197 2.45 16.13 10.76
N GLY A 198 1.21 15.71 10.56
CA GLY A 198 0.75 15.20 9.26
C GLY A 198 -0.72 14.79 9.29
N HIS A 199 -1.35 14.75 8.13
CA HIS A 199 -2.78 14.53 8.00
C HIS A 199 -3.06 13.42 6.99
N ALA A 200 -4.16 12.68 7.18
CA ALA A 200 -4.54 11.57 6.32
C ALA A 200 -5.84 11.86 5.58
N VAL A 201 -5.83 11.59 4.28
CA VAL A 201 -6.93 11.90 3.35
C VAL A 201 -7.19 10.71 2.43
N THR A 202 -8.32 10.74 1.71
CA THR A 202 -8.70 9.67 0.77
C THR A 202 -8.44 10.08 -0.67
N PHE A 203 -7.65 9.30 -1.41
CA PHE A 203 -7.29 9.61 -2.79
C PHE A 203 -8.45 9.38 -3.76
N VAL A 204 -8.75 10.38 -4.59
CA VAL A 204 -9.85 10.36 -5.55
C VAL A 204 -9.37 10.55 -6.99
N ARG A 205 -8.39 11.44 -7.21
CA ARG A 205 -7.90 11.77 -8.55
C ARG A 205 -6.39 11.91 -8.59
N GLY A 206 -5.78 11.43 -9.67
CA GLY A 206 -4.39 11.67 -10.00
C GLY A 206 -4.22 11.93 -11.48
N TYR A 207 -3.75 13.12 -11.82
CA TYR A 207 -3.61 13.56 -13.18
C TYR A 207 -2.19 14.02 -13.47
N ARG A 208 -1.70 13.69 -14.67
CA ARG A 208 -0.49 14.26 -15.22
C ARG A 208 -0.53 14.33 -16.74
N ASP A 209 -0.16 15.48 -17.28
CA ASP A 209 0.20 15.67 -18.68
C ASP A 209 1.49 16.50 -18.78
N GLY A 210 2.60 15.82 -19.09
CA GLY A 210 3.92 16.44 -19.15
C GLY A 210 4.41 16.95 -17.79
N SER A 211 4.43 18.27 -17.63
CA SER A 211 4.79 18.96 -16.38
C SER A 211 3.61 19.13 -15.44
N ASP A 212 2.40 19.20 -15.98
CA ASP A 212 1.20 19.55 -15.23
C ASP A 212 0.76 18.33 -14.42
N ARG A 213 0.52 18.53 -13.12
CA ARG A 213 0.24 17.46 -12.17
C ARG A 213 -0.82 17.94 -11.20
N GLU A 214 -1.86 17.14 -11.03
CA GLU A 214 -2.95 17.44 -10.11
C GLU A 214 -3.23 16.20 -9.24
N ILE A 215 -3.58 16.44 -7.99
CA ILE A 215 -4.12 15.44 -7.07
C ILE A 215 -5.49 15.90 -6.60
N GLY A 216 -6.44 14.97 -6.56
CA GLY A 216 -7.74 15.17 -5.94
C GLY A 216 -7.92 14.21 -4.78
N TYR A 217 -8.45 14.70 -3.66
CA TYR A 217 -8.70 13.89 -2.48
C TYR A 217 -9.88 14.43 -1.66
N ASN A 218 -10.47 13.54 -0.87
CA ASN A 218 -11.50 13.82 0.12
C ASN A 218 -10.83 14.00 1.49
N ASP A 219 -11.16 15.09 2.16
CA ASP A 219 -10.47 15.58 3.35
C ASP A 219 -11.37 15.45 4.58
N PRO A 220 -11.08 14.51 5.51
CA PRO A 220 -11.89 14.37 6.72
C PRO A 220 -11.95 15.63 7.60
N ASP A 221 -11.08 16.62 7.35
CA ASP A 221 -11.05 17.90 8.05
C ASP A 221 -11.71 19.03 7.23
N ASP A 222 -12.98 18.83 6.89
CA ASP A 222 -13.81 19.90 6.37
C ASP A 222 -14.28 20.77 7.55
N PHE A 223 -13.84 22.04 7.56
CA PHE A 223 -13.93 23.05 8.63
C PHE A 223 -15.35 23.46 9.07
N SER A 224 -16.30 22.53 9.17
CA SER A 224 -17.59 22.85 9.75
C SER A 224 -17.48 22.84 11.28
N SER A 225 -17.76 23.98 11.91
CA SER A 225 -17.83 24.14 13.37
C SER A 225 -18.94 23.31 14.04
N ALA A 226 -19.69 22.53 13.26
CA ALA A 226 -20.86 21.79 13.67
C ALA A 226 -20.54 20.31 13.91
N TRP A 227 -20.04 20.01 15.11
CA TRP A 227 -19.71 18.64 15.56
C TRP A 227 -20.88 17.65 15.57
N ALA A 228 -22.07 18.03 15.14
CA ALA A 228 -23.28 17.22 15.19
C ALA A 228 -23.93 17.05 13.82
N THR A 229 -23.25 17.48 12.75
CA THR A 229 -23.73 17.40 11.38
C THR A 229 -22.65 16.86 10.46
N GLN A 230 -23.06 16.22 9.36
CA GLN A 230 -22.15 15.84 8.28
C GLN A 230 -22.10 16.95 7.24
N SER A 231 -20.91 17.41 6.90
CA SER A 231 -20.67 18.35 5.82
C SER A 231 -21.02 17.72 4.46
N THR A 232 -21.32 18.57 3.48
CA THR A 232 -21.46 18.11 2.09
C THR A 232 -20.14 17.53 1.61
N PHE A 233 -20.16 16.39 0.93
CA PHE A 233 -18.94 15.75 0.44
C PHE A 233 -18.24 16.62 -0.61
N VAL A 234 -16.94 16.85 -0.45
CA VAL A 234 -16.16 17.72 -1.33
C VAL A 234 -14.79 17.11 -1.67
N THR A 235 -14.60 16.76 -2.94
CA THR A 235 -13.26 16.49 -3.44
C THR A 235 -12.50 17.79 -3.66
N ARG A 236 -11.38 17.95 -2.94
CA ARG A 236 -10.44 19.06 -3.11
C ARG A 236 -9.39 18.70 -4.14
N GLU A 237 -8.99 19.65 -4.99
CA GLU A 237 -7.98 19.46 -6.04
C GLU A 237 -6.82 20.44 -5.91
N TYR A 238 -5.59 19.94 -6.05
CA TYR A 238 -4.39 20.77 -5.94
C TYR A 238 -3.32 20.40 -6.97
N GLU A 239 -2.49 21.38 -7.31
CA GLU A 239 -1.28 21.16 -8.11
C GLU A 239 -0.19 20.43 -7.31
N VAL A 240 0.53 19.51 -7.96
CA VAL A 240 1.59 18.73 -7.32
C VAL A 240 2.97 19.05 -7.87
N ASP A 241 3.86 19.53 -6.99
CA ASP A 241 5.24 19.86 -7.34
C ASP A 241 6.24 18.80 -6.83
N PRO A 242 7.19 18.32 -7.65
CA PRO A 242 8.31 17.55 -7.13
C PRO A 242 9.26 18.47 -6.37
N VAL A 243 9.63 18.10 -5.15
CA VAL A 243 10.55 18.87 -4.30
C VAL A 243 11.71 17.99 -3.87
N SER A 244 12.91 18.58 -3.84
CA SER A 244 14.12 17.98 -3.26
C SER A 244 14.54 18.81 -2.05
N PHE A 245 14.76 18.16 -0.92
CA PHE A 245 15.04 18.80 0.38
C PHE A 245 15.79 17.86 1.32
N VAL A 246 16.32 18.36 2.43
CA VAL A 246 16.90 17.54 3.52
C VAL A 246 15.92 17.51 4.68
N ARG A 247 15.46 16.33 5.11
CA ARG A 247 14.68 16.19 6.35
C ARG A 247 15.63 16.28 7.55
N ALA A 248 15.51 17.29 8.39
CA ALA A 248 16.27 17.39 9.65
C ALA A 248 15.58 18.31 10.65
N SER A 249 15.80 18.05 11.96
CA SER A 249 15.35 18.94 13.05
C SER A 249 16.32 20.10 13.34
N SER A 250 17.41 20.22 12.58
CA SER A 250 18.31 21.36 12.67
C SER A 250 19.19 21.47 11.42
N LEU A 251 19.60 22.71 11.11
CA LEU A 251 20.56 23.00 10.05
C LEU A 251 21.91 22.30 10.24
N PHE A 252 22.32 22.07 11.49
CA PHE A 252 23.57 21.36 11.78
C PHE A 252 23.47 19.87 11.44
N ALA A 253 22.37 19.20 11.83
CA ALA A 253 22.13 17.79 11.50
C ALA A 253 22.00 17.58 9.99
N ALA A 254 21.36 18.51 9.28
CA ALA A 254 21.16 18.46 7.84
C ALA A 254 22.48 18.30 7.05
N GLY A 255 23.58 18.88 7.52
CA GLY A 255 24.90 18.76 6.88
C GLY A 255 25.45 17.33 6.77
N PHE A 256 24.87 16.37 7.51
CA PHE A 256 25.24 14.95 7.50
C PHE A 256 24.20 14.04 6.82
N LEU A 257 23.09 14.61 6.36
CA LEU A 257 21.98 13.86 5.77
C LEU A 257 21.92 14.05 4.25
N GLY A 258 21.40 13.04 3.57
CA GLY A 258 21.20 13.05 2.11
C GLY A 258 19.96 13.84 1.71
N ASP A 259 19.86 14.15 0.41
CA ASP A 259 18.65 14.74 -0.16
C ASP A 259 17.53 13.70 -0.18
N ARG A 260 16.33 14.20 0.03
CA ARG A 260 15.05 13.51 -0.07
C ARG A 260 14.24 14.13 -1.19
N ASN A 261 13.70 13.28 -2.06
CA ASN A 261 12.70 13.69 -3.04
C ASN A 261 11.29 13.40 -2.50
N GLY A 262 10.35 14.32 -2.73
CA GLY A 262 8.94 14.14 -2.36
C GLY A 262 7.98 14.83 -3.34
N SER A 263 6.68 14.59 -3.15
CA SER A 263 5.60 15.26 -3.90
C SER A 263 4.89 16.25 -2.98
N ARG A 264 5.02 17.54 -3.26
CA ARG A 264 4.32 18.62 -2.55
C ARG A 264 2.92 18.79 -3.14
N ILE A 265 1.88 18.78 -2.32
CA ILE A 265 0.48 18.78 -2.78
C ILE A 265 -0.29 20.05 -2.48
N MET A 266 0.21 20.97 -1.67
CA MET A 266 -0.42 22.27 -1.44
C MET A 266 0.61 23.38 -1.55
N ARG A 267 0.19 24.53 -2.08
CA ARG A 267 1.02 25.73 -2.08
C ARG A 267 0.85 26.41 -0.72
N THR A 268 1.99 26.65 -0.08
CA THR A 268 2.25 27.42 1.15
C THR A 268 1.26 28.56 1.43
N ASP A 269 0.10 28.22 1.98
CA ASP A 269 -0.58 29.12 2.90
C ASP A 269 0.11 28.89 4.26
N GLY A 270 0.77 29.93 4.76
CA GLY A 270 1.52 29.90 6.02
C GLY A 270 2.92 29.26 6.02
N GLY A 271 3.60 29.17 4.87
CA GLY A 271 5.02 28.77 4.82
C GLY A 271 5.33 27.28 5.06
N LYS A 272 4.32 26.47 5.39
CA LYS A 272 4.44 25.01 5.57
C LYS A 272 4.46 24.26 4.24
N PHE A 273 5.28 23.21 4.17
CA PHE A 273 5.34 22.27 3.06
C PHE A 273 4.51 21.02 3.40
N ARG A 274 3.51 20.72 2.59
CA ARG A 274 2.71 19.48 2.72
C ARG A 274 3.18 18.47 1.69
N MET A 275 3.88 17.44 2.17
CA MET A 275 4.55 16.43 1.33
C MET A 275 3.89 15.07 1.51
N ILE A 276 3.61 14.36 0.41
CA ILE A 276 3.13 12.97 0.52
C ILE A 276 4.19 12.13 1.21
N ASP A 277 3.82 11.58 2.36
CA ASP A 277 4.71 10.85 3.26
C ASP A 277 4.36 9.37 3.32
N THR A 278 3.08 9.03 3.33
CA THR A 278 2.63 7.64 3.30
C THR A 278 1.50 7.47 2.31
N VAL A 279 1.33 6.26 1.79
CA VAL A 279 0.14 5.83 1.06
C VAL A 279 -0.17 4.39 1.41
N ILE A 280 -1.43 4.10 1.69
CA ILE A 280 -1.95 2.75 1.90
C ILE A 280 -2.90 2.45 0.74
N HIS A 281 -2.58 1.42 -0.04
CA HIS A 281 -3.39 0.94 -1.14
C HIS A 281 -4.16 -0.30 -0.72
N VAL A 282 -5.47 -0.32 -0.93
CA VAL A 282 -6.31 -1.52 -0.82
C VAL A 282 -6.71 -1.97 -2.22
N ARG A 283 -6.51 -3.26 -2.53
CA ARG A 283 -6.97 -3.85 -3.80
C ARG A 283 -7.52 -5.26 -3.57
N PRO A 284 -8.43 -5.73 -4.44
CA PRO A 284 -8.81 -7.14 -4.45
C PRO A 284 -7.59 -8.02 -4.66
N ARG A 285 -7.55 -9.12 -3.91
CA ARG A 285 -6.45 -10.08 -4.01
C ARG A 285 -6.47 -10.76 -5.38
N ALA A 286 -5.28 -10.87 -5.96
CA ALA A 286 -5.09 -11.47 -7.27
C ALA A 286 -4.03 -12.57 -7.22
N CYS A 287 -4.24 -13.58 -8.05
CA CYS A 287 -3.28 -14.61 -8.36
C CYS A 287 -2.88 -14.48 -9.83
N TYR A 288 -1.59 -14.56 -10.11
CA TYR A 288 -1.05 -14.44 -11.45
C TYR A 288 -0.46 -15.79 -11.82
N SER A 289 -1.01 -16.41 -12.86
CA SER A 289 -0.60 -17.75 -13.30
C SER A 289 -0.01 -17.69 -14.70
N TRP A 290 1.02 -18.48 -14.96
CA TRP A 290 1.71 -18.53 -16.25
C TRP A 290 1.29 -19.74 -17.07
N GLU A 291 0.86 -19.52 -18.31
CA GLU A 291 0.57 -20.60 -19.24
C GLU A 291 1.55 -20.63 -20.41
N SER A 292 2.34 -21.70 -20.48
CA SER A 292 3.39 -21.87 -21.48
C SER A 292 2.83 -22.06 -22.91
N SER A 293 1.63 -22.64 -23.06
CA SER A 293 1.02 -22.87 -24.38
C SER A 293 0.61 -21.57 -25.07
N GLU A 294 0.28 -20.54 -24.30
CA GLU A 294 -0.21 -19.25 -24.81
C GLU A 294 0.87 -18.16 -24.82
N ASN A 295 2.06 -18.42 -24.25
CA ASN A 295 3.10 -17.42 -24.00
C ASN A 295 2.53 -16.17 -23.29
N GLY A 296 1.61 -16.39 -22.34
CA GLY A 296 0.80 -15.36 -21.72
C GLY A 296 0.52 -15.63 -20.25
N TRP A 297 0.16 -14.55 -19.55
CA TRP A 297 -0.28 -14.63 -18.17
C TRP A 297 -1.79 -14.72 -18.14
N ARG A 298 -2.32 -15.62 -17.31
CA ARG A 298 -3.70 -15.57 -16.84
C ARG A 298 -3.71 -14.82 -15.52
N ILE A 299 -4.35 -13.66 -15.48
CA ILE A 299 -4.70 -13.03 -14.21
C ILE A 299 -5.96 -13.68 -13.70
N ILE A 300 -5.85 -14.34 -12.55
CA ILE A 300 -6.95 -14.96 -11.83
C ILE A 300 -7.23 -14.07 -10.63
N ARG A 301 -8.31 -13.28 -10.70
CA ARG A 301 -8.77 -12.50 -9.54
C ARG A 301 -9.88 -13.30 -8.86
N TRP A 302 -9.73 -13.64 -7.58
CA TRP A 302 -10.75 -14.39 -6.82
C TRP A 302 -12.08 -13.65 -6.77
N ASN A 303 -11.97 -12.34 -6.63
CA ASN A 303 -13.09 -11.44 -6.67
C ASN A 303 -12.82 -10.42 -7.76
N GLY A 304 -13.86 -10.07 -8.53
CA GLY A 304 -13.74 -9.03 -9.55
C GLY A 304 -13.07 -7.76 -8.97
N PRO A 305 -12.39 -6.95 -9.79
CA PRO A 305 -11.90 -5.65 -9.34
C PRO A 305 -13.05 -4.88 -8.66
N ILE A 306 -12.72 -4.03 -7.68
CA ILE A 306 -13.64 -2.96 -7.28
C ILE A 306 -13.96 -2.19 -8.56
N GLY A 307 -15.18 -2.39 -9.06
CA GLY A 307 -15.67 -1.79 -10.28
C GLY A 307 -15.39 -2.46 -11.64
N TRP A 308 -15.15 -3.78 -11.74
CA TRP A 308 -14.99 -4.43 -13.06
C TRP A 308 -15.66 -5.81 -13.18
N THR A 309 -16.26 -6.06 -14.34
CA THR A 309 -16.95 -7.32 -14.69
C THR A 309 -15.98 -8.39 -15.16
N ALA A 310 -16.10 -9.59 -14.60
CA ALA A 310 -15.30 -10.79 -14.88
C ALA A 310 -14.88 -10.99 -16.35
N GLN A 311 -13.59 -10.89 -16.62
CA GLN A 311 -12.90 -11.66 -17.64
C GLN A 311 -11.49 -12.03 -17.17
N ASN A 312 -11.06 -13.27 -17.45
CA ASN A 312 -9.67 -13.69 -17.37
C ASN A 312 -8.87 -12.81 -18.33
N ASN A 313 -8.28 -11.73 -17.82
CA ASN A 313 -7.43 -10.88 -18.64
C ASN A 313 -6.15 -11.65 -18.93
N PHE A 314 -6.00 -12.04 -20.19
CA PHE A 314 -4.74 -12.53 -20.71
C PHE A 314 -3.82 -11.34 -20.91
N LEU A 315 -2.78 -11.22 -20.08
CA LEU A 315 -1.71 -10.27 -20.37
C LEU A 315 -0.72 -10.93 -21.30
N SER A 316 -0.31 -10.19 -22.33
CA SER A 316 0.73 -10.63 -23.25
C SER A 316 2.04 -10.83 -22.49
N GLY A 317 2.44 -12.09 -22.35
CA GLY A 317 3.68 -12.47 -21.73
C GLY A 317 4.90 -12.11 -22.58
N PRO A 318 6.12 -12.23 -22.03
CA PRO A 318 7.29 -12.44 -22.87
C PRO A 318 7.14 -13.70 -23.73
N PRO A 319 7.66 -13.70 -24.96
CA PRO A 319 7.87 -14.93 -25.71
C PRO A 319 9.04 -15.69 -25.08
N ALA A 320 8.83 -16.33 -23.94
CA ALA A 320 9.84 -17.12 -23.26
C ALA A 320 9.44 -18.60 -23.33
N ASN A 321 10.15 -19.35 -24.16
CA ASN A 321 9.95 -20.80 -24.31
C ASN A 321 10.26 -21.57 -22.99
N THR A 322 10.90 -20.93 -22.00
CA THR A 322 11.19 -21.49 -20.68
C THR A 322 11.16 -20.40 -19.60
N LEU A 323 10.00 -20.18 -18.98
CA LEU A 323 9.91 -19.40 -17.75
C LEU A 323 10.67 -20.15 -16.64
N GLN A 324 11.70 -19.53 -16.06
CA GLN A 324 12.47 -20.12 -14.96
C GLN A 324 11.84 -19.78 -13.62
N ASP A 325 11.49 -18.52 -13.41
CA ASP A 325 10.84 -18.03 -12.20
C ASP A 325 10.08 -16.73 -12.49
N PHE A 326 9.14 -16.39 -11.62
CA PHE A 326 8.54 -15.07 -11.64
C PHE A 326 8.02 -14.70 -10.25
N THR A 327 7.89 -13.40 -10.03
CA THR A 327 7.38 -12.85 -8.79
C THR A 327 6.58 -11.58 -9.08
N ILE A 328 5.87 -11.10 -8.08
CA ILE A 328 5.16 -9.84 -8.14
C ILE A 328 5.96 -8.77 -7.39
N GLY A 329 6.04 -7.58 -7.98
CA GLY A 329 6.67 -6.42 -7.37
C GLY A 329 5.97 -6.01 -6.07
N PRO A 330 6.62 -5.21 -5.23
CA PRO A 330 6.17 -4.94 -3.87
C PRO A 330 4.85 -4.15 -3.81
N PHE A 331 4.52 -3.40 -4.85
CA PHE A 331 3.25 -2.69 -4.97
C PHE A 331 2.17 -3.49 -5.68
N ASN A 332 2.36 -4.80 -5.89
CA ASN A 332 1.41 -5.67 -6.58
C ASN A 332 0.95 -5.15 -7.97
N ASN A 333 1.76 -4.32 -8.65
CA ASN A 333 1.41 -3.61 -9.88
C ASN A 333 2.34 -3.93 -11.07
N THR A 334 3.36 -4.76 -10.83
CA THR A 334 4.39 -5.13 -11.81
C THR A 334 4.73 -6.60 -11.63
N LEU A 335 4.72 -7.38 -12.71
CA LEU A 335 5.23 -8.75 -12.71
C LEU A 335 6.69 -8.77 -13.14
N TRP A 336 7.52 -9.56 -12.48
CA TRP A 336 8.94 -9.71 -12.77
C TRP A 336 9.22 -11.15 -13.15
N PHE A 337 9.84 -11.38 -14.30
CA PHE A 337 10.07 -12.73 -14.80
C PHE A 337 11.51 -12.97 -15.23
N LEU A 338 11.96 -14.18 -14.93
CA LEU A 338 13.26 -14.72 -15.26
C LEU A 338 13.09 -15.77 -16.36
N ALA A 339 13.69 -15.51 -17.52
CA ALA A 339 13.62 -16.42 -18.68
C ALA A 339 14.97 -17.14 -18.85
N GLY A 340 15.04 -18.39 -18.39
CA GLY A 340 16.30 -19.14 -18.33
C GLY A 340 17.36 -18.50 -17.44
N GLU A 341 18.52 -19.17 -17.31
CA GLU A 341 19.63 -18.68 -16.48
C GLU A 341 20.28 -17.47 -17.16
N THR A 342 19.80 -16.29 -16.79
CA THR A 342 20.20 -15.03 -17.38
C THR A 342 20.60 -14.04 -16.29
N SER A 343 21.47 -13.09 -16.66
CA SER A 343 21.84 -11.95 -15.82
C SER A 343 20.88 -10.78 -16.03
N SER A 344 19.61 -11.04 -16.37
CA SER A 344 18.61 -10.00 -16.61
C SER A 344 17.23 -10.50 -16.25
N VAL A 345 16.44 -9.67 -15.61
CA VAL A 345 15.00 -9.88 -15.38
C VAL A 345 14.24 -8.92 -16.28
N THR A 346 13.06 -9.31 -16.73
CA THR A 346 12.15 -8.37 -17.39
C THR A 346 10.92 -8.17 -16.53
N SER A 347 10.49 -6.92 -16.42
CA SER A 347 9.27 -6.52 -15.73
C SER A 347 8.17 -6.21 -16.74
N VAL A 348 6.92 -6.48 -16.35
CA VAL A 348 5.71 -6.09 -17.07
C VAL A 348 4.83 -5.29 -16.13
N ARG A 349 4.59 -4.02 -16.44
CA ARG A 349 3.64 -3.18 -15.70
C ARG A 349 2.23 -3.63 -16.01
N LEU A 350 1.41 -3.82 -14.97
CA LEU A 350 0.04 -4.29 -15.13
C LEU A 350 -0.89 -3.19 -15.70
N SER A 351 -0.52 -1.92 -15.54
CA SER A 351 -1.36 -0.78 -15.94
C SER A 351 -1.38 -0.56 -17.45
N ASN A 352 -0.27 -0.82 -18.13
CA ASN A 352 -0.09 -0.50 -19.54
C ASN A 352 0.65 -1.59 -20.34
N ASN A 353 0.98 -2.72 -19.73
CA ASN A 353 1.78 -3.81 -20.32
C ASN A 353 3.17 -3.39 -20.83
N GLU A 354 3.69 -2.25 -20.36
CA GLU A 354 5.04 -1.81 -20.66
C GLU A 354 6.05 -2.81 -20.12
N LYS A 355 7.02 -3.16 -20.97
CA LYS A 355 8.06 -4.13 -20.66
C LYS A 355 9.38 -3.39 -20.47
N SER A 356 10.05 -3.66 -19.37
CA SER A 356 11.39 -3.12 -19.08
C SER A 356 12.33 -4.24 -18.68
N THR A 357 13.61 -4.12 -19.02
CA THR A 357 14.64 -5.08 -18.60
C THR A 357 15.52 -4.45 -17.53
N PHE A 358 15.91 -5.25 -16.56
CA PHE A 358 16.82 -4.88 -15.48
C PHE A 358 17.97 -5.88 -15.42
N ASP A 359 19.19 -5.38 -15.45
CA ASP A 359 20.39 -6.21 -15.37
C ASP A 359 20.60 -6.69 -13.93
N LEU A 360 20.73 -8.00 -13.77
CA LEU A 360 20.98 -8.65 -12.49
C LEU A 360 22.49 -8.70 -12.20
N PRO A 361 22.88 -8.65 -10.91
CA PRO A 361 24.30 -8.70 -10.52
C PRO A 361 24.99 -10.03 -10.87
N HIS A 362 24.22 -11.10 -11.07
CA HIS A 362 24.69 -12.40 -11.52
C HIS A 362 23.55 -13.16 -12.23
N ALA A 363 23.88 -14.30 -12.84
CA ALA A 363 22.86 -15.22 -13.34
C ALA A 363 21.96 -15.66 -12.18
N ALA A 364 20.65 -15.57 -12.38
CA ALA A 364 19.67 -15.89 -11.36
C ALA A 364 18.98 -17.22 -11.64
N SER A 365 18.48 -17.83 -10.57
CA SER A 365 17.59 -18.99 -10.58
C SER A 365 16.25 -18.71 -9.92
N LYS A 366 16.21 -17.79 -8.93
CA LYS A 366 15.00 -17.36 -8.24
C LYS A 366 14.97 -15.86 -7.99
N LEU A 367 13.76 -15.31 -7.92
CA LEU A 367 13.47 -13.92 -7.62
C LEU A 367 12.38 -13.83 -6.56
N ALA A 368 12.52 -12.92 -5.61
CA ALA A 368 11.43 -12.51 -4.74
C ALA A 368 11.65 -11.09 -4.25
N PHE A 369 10.57 -10.43 -3.84
CA PHE A 369 10.64 -9.12 -3.22
C PHE A 369 10.46 -9.22 -1.72
N THR A 370 11.31 -8.52 -0.98
CA THR A 370 11.18 -8.30 0.47
C THR A 370 10.13 -7.21 0.76
N ARG A 371 9.78 -7.10 2.04
CA ARG A 371 8.82 -6.12 2.55
C ARG A 371 9.25 -4.68 2.27
N ASP A 372 10.54 -4.40 2.39
CA ASP A 372 11.19 -3.10 2.13
C ASP A 372 11.45 -2.80 0.64
N HIS A 373 10.74 -3.48 -0.26
CA HIS A 373 10.76 -3.28 -1.71
C HIS A 373 12.05 -3.70 -2.42
N ALA A 374 13.01 -4.32 -1.73
CA ALA A 374 14.19 -4.87 -2.38
C ALA A 374 13.87 -6.15 -3.15
N MET A 375 14.51 -6.34 -4.30
CA MET A 375 14.53 -7.60 -5.02
C MET A 375 15.69 -8.45 -4.52
N VAL A 376 15.38 -9.65 -4.06
CA VAL A 376 16.35 -10.68 -3.73
C VAL A 376 16.53 -11.59 -4.93
N VAL A 377 17.78 -11.81 -5.30
CA VAL A 377 18.21 -12.55 -6.49
C VAL A 377 19.07 -13.72 -6.03
N LEU A 378 18.55 -14.94 -6.14
CA LEU A 378 19.31 -16.16 -5.89
C LEU A 378 19.97 -16.61 -7.18
N GLY A 379 21.25 -16.95 -7.13
CA GLY A 379 22.01 -17.56 -8.22
C GLY A 379 22.87 -18.72 -7.71
N ALA A 380 23.78 -19.22 -8.55
CA ALA A 380 24.68 -20.31 -8.18
C ALA A 380 25.63 -19.89 -7.04
N ARG A 381 25.29 -20.27 -5.81
CA ARG A 381 26.01 -19.93 -4.56
C ARG A 381 26.15 -18.43 -4.29
N LEU A 382 25.28 -17.62 -4.88
CA LEU A 382 25.25 -16.17 -4.70
C LEU A 382 23.84 -15.73 -4.34
N LEU A 383 23.76 -14.79 -3.41
CA LEU A 383 22.52 -14.11 -3.07
C LEU A 383 22.76 -12.61 -3.13
N SER A 384 21.95 -11.92 -3.92
CA SER A 384 22.00 -10.46 -4.01
C SER A 384 20.71 -9.81 -3.56
N ARG A 385 20.82 -8.64 -2.93
CA ARG A 385 19.72 -7.73 -2.63
C ARG A 385 19.93 -6.46 -3.45
N VAL A 386 18.96 -6.12 -4.30
CA VAL A 386 19.02 -4.99 -5.23
C VAL A 386 17.70 -4.21 -5.23
N HIS A 387 17.73 -2.94 -5.64
CA HIS A 387 16.55 -2.05 -5.63
C HIS A 387 16.17 -1.63 -7.05
N PRO A 388 15.47 -2.49 -7.82
CA PRO A 388 15.26 -2.25 -9.24
C PRO A 388 14.24 -1.13 -9.51
N MET A 389 13.50 -0.72 -8.49
CA MET A 389 12.56 0.40 -8.55
C MET A 389 13.21 1.75 -8.27
N SER A 390 14.46 1.75 -7.80
CA SER A 390 15.16 2.99 -7.49
C SER A 390 15.59 3.71 -8.76
N GLN A 391 15.19 4.96 -8.92
CA GLN A 391 15.75 5.80 -9.99
C GLN A 391 17.20 6.14 -9.66
N SER A 392 18.03 6.43 -10.68
CA SER A 392 19.48 6.70 -10.52
C SER A 392 19.83 7.92 -9.65
N LEU A 393 18.84 8.60 -9.07
CA LEU A 393 18.97 9.73 -8.15
C LEU A 393 18.41 9.42 -6.75
N GLU A 394 17.91 8.21 -6.53
CA GLU A 394 17.36 7.77 -5.25
C GLU A 394 18.49 7.05 -4.49
N ASN A 395 18.75 7.45 -3.25
CA ASN A 395 19.73 6.82 -2.36
C ASN A 395 19.23 5.42 -1.91
N ALA A 396 18.92 4.55 -2.86
CA ALA A 396 18.66 3.17 -2.57
C ALA A 396 19.94 2.53 -2.01
N PRO A 397 19.81 1.60 -1.05
CA PRO A 397 20.95 0.82 -0.59
C PRO A 397 21.72 0.26 -1.78
N ALA A 398 23.04 0.41 -1.76
CA ALA A 398 23.89 -0.17 -2.79
C ALA A 398 23.59 -1.67 -2.90
N PRO A 399 23.60 -2.25 -4.12
CA PRO A 399 23.50 -3.68 -4.32
C PRO A 399 24.45 -4.43 -3.37
N LEU A 400 23.89 -5.36 -2.60
CA LEU A 400 24.66 -6.20 -1.69
C LEU A 400 24.63 -7.63 -2.21
N THR A 401 25.80 -8.23 -2.44
CA THR A 401 25.93 -9.63 -2.86
C THR A 401 26.77 -10.39 -1.84
N ILE A 402 26.25 -11.52 -1.37
CA ILE A 402 26.96 -12.44 -0.47
C ILE A 402 27.15 -13.81 -1.14
N GLY A 403 28.20 -14.52 -0.72
CA GLY A 403 28.42 -15.92 -1.09
C GLY A 403 27.67 -16.86 -0.16
N LEU A 404 27.07 -17.91 -0.73
CA LEU A 404 26.36 -18.95 0.02
C LEU A 404 27.27 -20.16 0.28
N ALA A 405 27.09 -20.77 1.46
CA ALA A 405 27.83 -21.96 1.86
C ALA A 405 27.36 -23.22 1.11
N ASP A 406 26.08 -23.26 0.73
CA ASP A 406 25.41 -24.40 0.09
C ASP A 406 24.93 -24.05 -1.31
N ASP A 407 24.52 -25.06 -2.07
CA ASP A 407 24.04 -24.91 -3.45
C ASP A 407 22.52 -24.69 -3.47
N ALA A 408 22.06 -23.73 -2.68
CA ALA A 408 20.63 -23.42 -2.57
C ALA A 408 20.02 -23.10 -3.94
N ASP A 409 18.92 -23.77 -4.26
CA ASP A 409 18.24 -23.71 -5.56
C ASP A 409 16.77 -23.28 -5.43
N GLN A 410 16.24 -23.23 -4.21
CA GLN A 410 14.93 -22.67 -3.89
C GLN A 410 15.06 -21.50 -2.91
N MET A 411 14.09 -20.58 -2.97
CA MET A 411 14.01 -19.40 -2.11
C MET A 411 12.55 -19.10 -1.75
N ALA A 412 12.30 -18.70 -0.51
CA ALA A 412 11.01 -18.18 -0.05
C ALA A 412 11.20 -16.95 0.84
N MET A 413 10.25 -16.02 0.80
CA MET A 413 10.22 -14.83 1.66
C MET A 413 9.18 -15.01 2.75
N ASP A 414 9.57 -14.70 3.98
CA ASP A 414 8.68 -14.58 5.12
C ASP A 414 8.65 -13.11 5.56
N ASP A 415 7.66 -12.39 5.04
CA ASP A 415 7.47 -10.96 5.27
C ASP A 415 7.14 -10.66 6.75
N SER A 416 6.51 -11.59 7.47
CA SER A 416 6.15 -11.40 8.89
C SER A 416 7.33 -11.46 9.85
N SER A 417 8.45 -12.06 9.42
CA SER A 417 9.67 -12.14 10.22
C SER A 417 10.89 -11.54 9.54
N ASP A 418 10.67 -10.75 8.47
CA ASP A 418 11.70 -10.07 7.68
C ASP A 418 12.87 -11.02 7.34
N SER A 419 12.55 -12.24 6.87
CA SER A 419 13.55 -13.28 6.65
C SER A 419 13.48 -13.94 5.28
N ILE A 420 14.67 -14.30 4.79
CA ILE A 420 14.89 -15.03 3.56
C ILE A 420 15.15 -16.48 3.94
N TRP A 421 14.36 -17.38 3.38
CA TRP A 421 14.57 -18.81 3.50
C TRP A 421 15.18 -19.32 2.20
N LEU A 422 16.24 -20.12 2.33
CA LEU A 422 16.94 -20.78 1.25
C LEU A 422 16.87 -22.28 1.45
N MET A 423 16.79 -23.05 0.38
CA MET A 423 16.85 -24.51 0.46
C MET A 423 17.79 -25.06 -0.60
N ASP A 424 18.68 -25.96 -0.17
CA ASP A 424 19.39 -26.89 -1.04
C ASP A 424 18.55 -28.17 -1.13
N ALA A 425 17.77 -28.29 -2.20
CA ALA A 425 16.84 -29.38 -2.40
C ALA A 425 17.53 -30.75 -2.54
N SER A 426 18.83 -30.78 -2.89
CA SER A 426 19.57 -32.02 -3.12
C SER A 426 19.95 -32.74 -1.83
N ILE A 427 20.18 -31.97 -0.75
CA ILE A 427 20.56 -32.49 0.57
C ILE A 427 19.52 -32.19 1.66
N GLY A 428 18.41 -31.52 1.31
CA GLY A 428 17.36 -31.16 2.25
C GLY A 428 17.80 -30.16 3.32
N LYS A 429 18.76 -29.28 3.01
CA LYS A 429 19.24 -28.28 3.96
C LYS A 429 18.50 -26.95 3.75
N VAL A 430 17.93 -26.42 4.81
CA VAL A 430 17.21 -25.14 4.82
C VAL A 430 18.03 -24.12 5.59
N THR A 431 18.21 -22.91 5.06
CA THR A 431 18.94 -21.82 5.73
C THR A 431 18.06 -20.59 5.82
N ARG A 432 17.93 -20.02 7.02
CA ARG A 432 17.27 -18.73 7.27
C ARG A 432 18.30 -17.63 7.37
N LEU A 433 18.10 -16.54 6.64
CA LEU A 433 18.89 -15.32 6.66
C LEU A 433 17.98 -14.12 7.02
N PRO A 434 18.49 -13.09 7.70
CA PRO A 434 17.76 -11.82 7.79
C PRO A 434 17.64 -11.17 6.41
N GLN A 435 16.56 -10.44 6.14
CA GLN A 435 16.35 -9.78 4.84
C GLN A 435 17.46 -8.78 4.47
N MET A 436 18.08 -8.16 5.48
CA MET A 436 19.13 -7.17 5.30
C MET A 436 20.51 -7.77 5.00
N LEU A 437 20.66 -9.11 5.13
CA LEU A 437 21.92 -9.84 4.93
C LEU A 437 23.07 -9.35 5.81
N ASP A 438 22.76 -8.80 6.97
CA ASP A 438 23.67 -8.22 7.95
C ASP A 438 24.10 -9.20 9.05
N GLU A 439 23.40 -10.34 9.20
CA GLU A 439 23.77 -11.42 10.11
C GLU A 439 24.01 -12.76 9.36
N PRO A 440 24.85 -13.65 9.92
CA PRO A 440 25.04 -14.99 9.35
C PRO A 440 23.75 -15.83 9.40
N GLY A 441 23.56 -16.65 8.37
CA GLY A 441 22.40 -17.53 8.27
C GLY A 441 22.43 -18.68 9.28
N ARG A 442 21.24 -19.14 9.68
CA ARG A 442 21.05 -20.33 10.51
C ARG A 442 20.54 -21.47 9.65
N SER A 443 21.21 -22.62 9.69
CA SER A 443 20.88 -23.77 8.86
C SER A 443 20.26 -24.89 9.66
N PHE A 444 19.33 -25.58 9.02
CA PHE A 444 18.55 -26.69 9.56
C PHE A 444 18.57 -27.82 8.53
N SER A 445 18.66 -29.07 8.98
CA SER A 445 18.52 -30.24 8.10
C SER A 445 17.10 -30.77 8.19
N MET A 446 16.43 -30.90 7.05
CA MET A 446 15.16 -31.60 6.97
C MET A 446 15.31 -33.01 7.55
N PRO A 447 14.26 -33.57 8.20
CA PRO A 447 14.20 -35.01 8.45
C PRO A 447 14.48 -35.75 7.14
N GLU A 448 15.14 -36.90 7.16
CA GLU A 448 15.48 -37.67 5.94
C GLU A 448 14.22 -37.90 5.06
N THR A 449 13.97 -36.99 4.12
CA THR A 449 12.95 -37.14 3.10
C THR A 449 13.58 -37.93 1.97
N GLN A 450 13.07 -39.14 1.70
CA GLN A 450 13.58 -39.94 0.59
C GLN A 450 13.31 -39.32 -0.80
N THR A 451 12.48 -38.27 -0.85
CA THR A 451 12.08 -37.61 -2.10
C THR A 451 12.65 -36.19 -2.15
N PRO A 452 13.30 -35.79 -3.26
CA PRO A 452 13.73 -34.41 -3.46
C PRO A 452 12.56 -33.43 -3.39
N VAL A 453 12.85 -32.21 -2.94
CA VAL A 453 11.88 -31.11 -2.88
C VAL A 453 11.91 -30.33 -4.19
N LYS A 454 10.72 -30.11 -4.76
CA LYS A 454 10.51 -29.35 -5.98
C LYS A 454 10.27 -27.87 -5.69
N ARG A 455 9.48 -27.56 -4.67
CA ARG A 455 9.12 -26.19 -4.24
C ARG A 455 8.98 -26.12 -2.74
N PHE A 456 9.20 -24.95 -2.18
CA PHE A 456 8.88 -24.70 -0.78
C PHE A 456 8.40 -23.27 -0.56
N ALA A 457 7.62 -23.09 0.50
CA ALA A 457 7.15 -21.81 0.99
C ALA A 457 7.40 -21.69 2.49
N ALA A 458 7.50 -20.45 2.94
CA ALA A 458 7.65 -20.10 4.34
C ALA A 458 6.65 -18.98 4.69
N THR A 459 6.18 -18.99 5.93
CA THR A 459 5.43 -17.89 6.55
C THR A 459 5.73 -17.91 8.04
N GLY A 460 5.69 -16.76 8.71
CA GLY A 460 5.83 -16.69 10.16
C GLY A 460 4.52 -16.92 10.92
N HIS A 461 3.37 -16.91 10.25
CA HIS A 461 2.04 -17.08 10.85
C HIS A 461 1.40 -18.44 10.51
N PRO A 462 0.63 -19.06 11.42
CA PRO A 462 0.49 -18.72 12.84
C PRO A 462 1.65 -19.25 13.71
N GLU A 463 2.49 -20.16 13.21
CA GLU A 463 3.58 -20.77 13.98
C GLU A 463 4.84 -21.07 13.16
N LYS A 464 5.20 -20.18 12.25
CA LYS A 464 6.37 -20.35 11.38
C LYS A 464 6.40 -21.65 10.54
N PRO A 465 5.29 -22.09 9.90
CA PRO A 465 5.32 -23.29 9.09
C PRO A 465 6.18 -23.11 7.83
N LEU A 466 6.89 -24.18 7.48
CA LEU A 466 7.45 -24.40 6.15
C LEU A 466 6.60 -25.44 5.43
N ALA A 467 6.28 -25.19 4.17
CA ALA A 467 5.60 -26.17 3.32
C ALA A 467 6.50 -26.56 2.15
N PHE A 468 6.51 -27.83 1.79
CA PHE A 468 7.35 -28.39 0.73
C PHE A 468 6.49 -29.20 -0.22
N VAL A 469 6.68 -29.02 -1.53
CA VAL A 469 6.15 -29.93 -2.56
C VAL A 469 7.30 -30.85 -2.97
N THR A 470 7.13 -32.15 -2.85
CA THR A 470 8.11 -33.15 -3.32
C THR A 470 8.01 -33.37 -4.83
N GLU A 471 9.00 -34.05 -5.42
CA GLU A 471 8.92 -34.48 -6.83
C GLU A 471 7.72 -35.40 -7.15
N THR A 472 7.15 -36.06 -6.14
CA THR A 472 5.92 -36.87 -6.30
C THR A 472 4.64 -36.03 -6.25
N GLY A 473 4.75 -34.71 -6.04
CA GLY A 473 3.60 -33.83 -5.80
C GLY A 473 3.01 -33.96 -4.41
N THR A 474 3.71 -34.56 -3.45
CA THR A 474 3.27 -34.63 -2.06
C THR A 474 3.59 -33.31 -1.37
N VAL A 475 2.63 -32.77 -0.62
CA VAL A 475 2.88 -31.60 0.24
C VAL A 475 3.25 -32.07 1.63
N LEU A 476 4.36 -31.56 2.16
CA LEU A 476 4.81 -31.75 3.53
C LEU A 476 4.77 -30.39 4.24
N VAL A 477 4.19 -30.32 5.43
CA VAL A 477 4.25 -29.12 6.27
C VAL A 477 5.09 -29.43 7.50
N CYS A 478 6.01 -28.54 7.86
CA CYS A 478 6.87 -28.67 9.03
C CYS A 478 6.84 -27.39 9.84
N LYS A 479 7.14 -27.48 11.13
CA LYS A 479 7.34 -26.31 12.00
C LYS A 479 8.80 -26.29 12.44
N ILE A 480 9.37 -25.09 12.52
CA ILE A 480 10.71 -24.92 13.04
C ILE A 480 10.61 -24.39 14.46
N ASP A 481 11.26 -25.09 15.38
CA ASP A 481 11.51 -24.56 16.70
C ASP A 481 12.83 -23.79 16.68
N MET A 482 12.70 -22.47 16.76
CA MET A 482 13.83 -21.54 16.70
C MET A 482 14.67 -21.55 17.98
N GLU A 483 14.15 -22.04 19.12
CA GLU A 483 14.90 -22.07 20.38
C GLU A 483 15.91 -23.20 20.42
N ILE A 484 15.51 -24.38 19.93
CA ILE A 484 16.37 -25.58 19.92
C ILE A 484 17.09 -25.79 18.58
N GLU A 485 16.90 -24.87 17.64
CA GLU A 485 17.46 -24.90 16.28
C GLU A 485 17.21 -26.25 15.57
N ALA A 486 16.03 -26.83 15.79
CA ALA A 486 15.69 -28.14 15.25
C ALA A 486 14.36 -28.09 14.51
N PHE A 487 14.27 -28.88 13.45
CA PHE A 487 12.98 -29.26 12.90
C PHE A 487 12.27 -30.11 13.93
N ILE A 488 11.17 -29.59 14.45
CA ILE A 488 10.15 -30.43 15.07
C ILE A 488 9.21 -30.76 13.92
N PRO A 489 9.20 -32.01 13.40
CA PRO A 489 8.13 -32.43 12.51
C PRO A 489 6.85 -32.38 13.35
N VAL A 490 6.17 -31.23 13.32
CA VAL A 490 5.00 -31.02 14.18
C VAL A 490 3.86 -31.85 13.66
N ASP A 491 3.73 -32.00 12.34
CA ASP A 491 2.86 -32.98 11.72
C ASP A 491 3.25 -33.17 10.25
N VAL A 492 3.69 -34.36 9.84
CA VAL A 492 3.79 -34.70 8.42
C VAL A 492 2.37 -34.98 7.92
N PHE A 493 1.63 -33.93 7.59
CA PHE A 493 0.37 -34.08 6.88
C PHE A 493 0.68 -34.34 5.41
N GLN A 494 0.45 -35.58 4.97
CA GLN A 494 0.36 -35.87 3.55
C GLN A 494 -1.03 -35.46 3.09
N ILE A 495 -1.10 -34.33 2.38
CA ILE A 495 -2.33 -33.93 1.69
C ILE A 495 -2.52 -34.89 0.51
N GLU A 496 -3.35 -35.91 0.69
CA GLU A 496 -3.77 -36.79 -0.41
C GLU A 496 -4.76 -36.04 -1.32
N LEU A 497 -4.43 -35.97 -2.62
CA LEU A 497 -5.21 -35.29 -3.65
C LEU A 497 -6.70 -35.68 -3.57
N ARG A 498 -7.58 -34.71 -3.32
CA ARG A 498 -9.03 -34.93 -3.44
C ARG A 498 -9.44 -34.85 -4.90
N GLY A 499 -9.93 -35.95 -5.47
CA GLY A 499 -10.79 -35.95 -6.66
C GLY A 499 -10.18 -35.47 -7.99
N MET A 500 -9.01 -34.82 -7.98
CA MET A 500 -8.18 -34.57 -9.15
C MET A 500 -7.32 -35.82 -9.37
N GLU A 501 -7.96 -36.89 -9.82
CA GLU A 501 -7.33 -38.19 -10.06
C GLU A 501 -6.33 -38.10 -11.23
N SER A 502 -5.18 -37.43 -11.07
CA SER A 502 -3.89 -37.73 -11.75
C SER A 502 -2.81 -36.65 -11.61
N GLU A 503 -3.14 -35.39 -11.32
CA GLU A 503 -2.15 -34.31 -11.45
C GLU A 503 -1.43 -34.00 -10.13
N PRO A 504 -0.09 -34.12 -10.07
CA PRO A 504 0.69 -33.82 -8.87
C PRO A 504 0.68 -32.31 -8.58
N PHE A 505 0.73 -31.95 -7.30
CA PHE A 505 1.00 -30.56 -6.94
C PHE A 505 2.36 -30.11 -7.50
N THR A 506 2.39 -28.87 -7.94
CA THR A 506 3.51 -28.27 -8.67
C THR A 506 4.14 -27.10 -7.93
N ASP A 507 3.37 -26.45 -7.06
CA ASP A 507 3.79 -25.28 -6.32
C ASP A 507 3.02 -25.13 -5.00
N VAL A 508 3.58 -24.33 -4.10
CA VAL A 508 3.02 -24.06 -2.77
C VAL A 508 3.34 -22.64 -2.34
N GLN A 509 2.38 -21.96 -1.72
CA GLN A 509 2.54 -20.62 -1.15
C GLN A 509 1.74 -20.49 0.15
N PHE A 510 2.07 -19.48 0.94
CA PHE A 510 1.20 -18.99 2.01
C PHE A 510 0.62 -17.63 1.62
N ASN A 511 -0.63 -17.38 2.01
CA ASN A 511 -1.22 -16.04 1.99
C ASN A 511 -0.88 -15.27 3.28
N ASP A 512 -1.39 -14.05 3.39
CA ASP A 512 -1.12 -13.16 4.53
C ASP A 512 -1.79 -13.63 5.83
N GLU A 513 -2.85 -14.42 5.73
CA GLU A 513 -3.54 -15.04 6.87
C GLU A 513 -2.82 -16.30 7.40
N GLY A 514 -1.80 -16.77 6.67
CA GLY A 514 -1.08 -18.00 6.98
C GLY A 514 -1.75 -19.27 6.45
N ASP A 515 -2.76 -19.14 5.58
CA ASP A 515 -3.35 -20.26 4.88
C ASP A 515 -2.40 -20.79 3.82
N LEU A 516 -2.38 -22.11 3.70
CA LEU A 516 -1.54 -22.85 2.77
C LEU A 516 -2.26 -23.02 1.43
N LEU A 517 -1.63 -22.55 0.37
CA LEU A 517 -2.14 -22.61 -0.99
C LEU A 517 -1.30 -23.61 -1.76
N VAL A 518 -1.95 -24.57 -2.40
CA VAL A 518 -1.27 -25.60 -3.20
C VAL A 518 -1.80 -25.57 -4.62
N PHE A 519 -0.90 -25.63 -5.60
CA PHE A 519 -1.24 -25.43 -7.01
C PHE A 519 -0.94 -26.68 -7.83
N SER A 520 -1.83 -27.00 -8.76
CA SER A 520 -1.68 -28.05 -9.76
C SER A 520 -2.21 -27.56 -11.11
N GLU A 521 -2.04 -28.35 -12.18
CA GLU A 521 -2.68 -28.07 -13.47
C GLU A 521 -4.22 -28.18 -13.42
N ALA A 522 -4.75 -28.85 -12.40
CA ALA A 522 -6.18 -29.04 -12.24
C ALA A 522 -6.84 -27.95 -11.37
N GLY A 523 -6.04 -27.10 -10.72
CA GLY A 523 -6.55 -25.98 -9.92
C GLY A 523 -5.68 -25.63 -8.72
N MET A 524 -6.26 -24.80 -7.85
CA MET A 524 -5.69 -24.43 -6.56
C MET A 524 -6.59 -24.90 -5.43
N ASP A 525 -5.98 -25.46 -4.39
CA ASP A 525 -6.63 -25.73 -3.10
C ASP A 525 -6.05 -24.80 -2.02
N THR A 526 -6.92 -24.35 -1.12
CA THR A 526 -6.56 -23.55 0.05
C THR A 526 -6.77 -24.38 1.31
N TYR A 527 -5.79 -24.40 2.21
CA TYR A 527 -5.85 -25.08 3.50
C TYR A 527 -5.71 -24.06 4.61
N VAL A 528 -6.72 -23.97 5.48
CA VAL A 528 -6.73 -23.11 6.66
C VAL A 528 -6.29 -23.92 7.87
N ARG A 529 -5.54 -23.29 8.77
CA ARG A 529 -5.08 -23.92 10.01
C ARG A 529 -6.02 -23.57 11.17
N GLU A 530 -6.76 -24.57 11.63
CA GLU A 530 -7.48 -24.49 12.91
C GLU A 530 -6.67 -25.22 13.99
N LEU A 531 -7.03 -26.46 14.32
CA LEU A 531 -6.17 -27.40 15.05
C LEU A 531 -5.24 -28.16 14.09
N ASP A 532 -5.79 -28.54 12.94
CA ASP A 532 -5.11 -29.21 11.83
C ASP A 532 -5.31 -28.38 10.54
N TRP A 533 -4.57 -28.72 9.49
CA TRP A 533 -4.79 -28.15 8.15
C TRP A 533 -6.07 -28.73 7.54
N LYS A 534 -7.03 -27.86 7.21
CA LYS A 534 -8.31 -28.24 6.62
C LYS A 534 -8.52 -27.52 5.29
N LEU A 535 -9.02 -28.24 4.30
CA LEU A 535 -9.41 -27.67 3.02
C LEU A 535 -10.51 -26.62 3.22
N ALA A 536 -10.26 -25.41 2.74
CA ALA A 536 -11.16 -24.27 2.77
C ALA A 536 -11.93 -24.16 1.45
N GLY A 537 -13.04 -24.90 1.35
CA GLY A 537 -13.95 -24.83 0.20
C GLY A 537 -13.60 -25.78 -0.95
N ASP A 538 -14.26 -25.57 -2.09
CA ASP A 538 -14.02 -26.33 -3.32
C ASP A 538 -12.84 -25.74 -4.11
N ALA A 539 -12.09 -26.60 -4.81
CA ALA A 539 -10.97 -26.22 -5.67
C ALA A 539 -11.42 -25.25 -6.77
N ASP A 540 -10.62 -24.23 -7.04
CA ASP A 540 -10.88 -23.28 -8.11
C ASP A 540 -10.19 -23.77 -9.41
N PRO A 541 -10.93 -24.07 -10.49
CA PRO A 541 -10.45 -24.89 -11.61
C PRO A 541 -9.55 -24.17 -12.64
N LEU A 542 -9.05 -22.96 -12.35
CA LEU A 542 -8.46 -22.08 -13.38
C LEU A 542 -6.96 -21.79 -13.25
N PHE A 543 -6.14 -22.72 -12.77
CA PHE A 543 -4.71 -22.45 -12.54
C PHE A 543 -3.77 -23.20 -13.50
N ALA A 544 -2.64 -22.57 -13.83
CA ALA A 544 -1.50 -23.24 -14.42
C ALA A 544 -0.53 -23.73 -13.34
N SER A 545 0.46 -24.52 -13.74
CA SER A 545 1.46 -25.15 -12.86
C SER A 545 2.40 -24.20 -12.12
N ARG A 546 2.27 -22.88 -12.32
CA ARG A 546 3.00 -21.85 -11.58
C ARG A 546 2.14 -20.63 -11.38
N SER A 547 2.13 -20.13 -10.16
CA SER A 547 1.29 -19.01 -9.76
C SER A 547 2.05 -18.12 -8.79
N VAL A 548 1.64 -16.87 -8.62
CA VAL A 548 2.07 -15.99 -7.52
C VAL A 548 0.88 -15.19 -7.03
N MET A 549 0.73 -15.12 -5.71
CA MET A 549 -0.32 -14.33 -5.08
C MET A 549 0.18 -12.93 -4.73
N SER A 550 -0.65 -11.91 -4.95
CA SER A 550 -0.44 -10.60 -4.35
C SER A 550 -0.46 -10.70 -2.82
N ARG A 551 0.41 -9.96 -2.12
CA ARG A 551 0.51 -10.00 -0.65
C ARG A 551 0.38 -8.62 -0.03
N ASN A 552 -0.01 -8.62 1.25
CA ASN A 552 0.08 -7.48 2.14
C ASN A 552 1.55 -7.10 2.33
N ARG A 553 1.91 -5.83 2.19
CA ARG A 553 3.31 -5.35 2.28
C ARG A 553 3.38 -3.95 2.88
N THR A 554 4.43 -3.68 3.65
CA THR A 554 4.75 -2.32 4.12
C THR A 554 6.26 -2.13 4.19
N ASN A 555 6.79 -1.01 3.71
CA ASN A 555 8.19 -0.66 3.94
C ASN A 555 8.42 0.02 5.31
N PHE A 556 7.48 -0.12 6.26
CA PHE A 556 7.63 0.40 7.60
C PHE A 556 8.92 -0.13 8.25
N ASN A 557 9.76 0.80 8.71
CA ASN A 557 10.94 0.52 9.50
C ASN A 557 10.84 1.33 10.81
N PRO A 558 10.75 0.68 11.98
CA PRO A 558 10.60 1.38 13.26
C PRO A 558 11.76 2.33 13.57
N GLU A 559 12.97 2.10 13.03
CA GLU A 559 14.12 3.00 13.24
C GLU A 559 13.98 4.31 12.46
N ILE A 560 13.18 4.34 11.38
CA ILE A 560 12.98 5.51 10.52
C ILE A 560 11.63 6.16 10.81
N HIS A 561 10.60 5.34 11.05
CA HIS A 561 9.19 5.73 11.09
C HIS A 561 8.56 5.65 12.50
N GLY A 562 9.28 5.18 13.52
CA GLY A 562 8.73 5.02 14.87
C GLY A 562 8.80 6.28 15.74
N ASP A 563 9.18 7.43 15.18
CA ASP A 563 9.27 8.70 15.92
C ASP A 563 7.91 9.42 16.06
N GLU A 564 7.79 10.24 17.12
CA GLU A 564 6.73 11.25 17.39
C GLU A 564 6.17 11.90 16.13
N SER A 565 7.09 12.45 15.33
CA SER A 565 6.73 13.27 14.20
C SER A 565 5.90 12.47 13.21
N TRP A 566 6.14 11.18 13.01
CA TRP A 566 5.39 10.36 12.06
C TRP A 566 3.92 10.12 12.41
N ARG A 567 3.45 10.53 13.59
CA ARG A 567 2.03 10.43 13.91
C ARG A 567 1.20 11.38 13.04
N THR A 568 0.00 10.91 12.73
CA THR A 568 -0.99 11.70 12.00
C THR A 568 -1.70 12.60 12.99
N VAL A 569 -1.20 13.82 13.15
CA VAL A 569 -1.78 14.85 14.01
C VAL A 569 -2.42 15.88 13.09
N ARG A 570 -3.68 16.22 13.37
CA ARG A 570 -4.39 17.26 12.60
C ARG A 570 -3.52 18.51 12.49
N ASP A 571 -3.61 19.18 11.34
CA ASP A 571 -3.01 20.50 11.13
C ASP A 571 -3.82 21.52 11.94
N ASN A 572 -3.85 21.36 13.27
CA ASN A 572 -4.49 22.26 14.20
C ASN A 572 -3.57 23.48 14.34
N ALA A 573 -3.49 24.29 13.28
CA ALA A 573 -3.41 25.71 13.51
C ALA A 573 -4.61 26.05 14.41
N PRO A 574 -4.40 26.54 15.64
CA PRO A 574 -5.51 26.81 16.54
C PRO A 574 -6.51 27.72 15.82
N ALA A 575 -7.81 27.49 15.95
CA ALA A 575 -8.81 28.23 15.18
C ALA A 575 -8.57 29.77 15.29
N GLY A 576 -8.27 30.42 14.18
CA GLY A 576 -7.85 31.82 14.16
C GLY A 576 -6.35 32.08 13.99
N ASP A 577 -5.52 31.04 13.86
CA ASP A 577 -4.12 31.12 13.38
C ASP A 577 -4.15 31.16 11.85
N LEU A 578 -4.36 32.37 11.34
CA LEU A 578 -4.56 32.67 9.94
C LEU A 578 -3.24 32.74 9.17
N ASP A 579 -2.11 32.96 9.84
CA ASP A 579 -0.78 32.92 9.22
C ASP A 579 -0.03 31.59 9.39
N ASN A 580 -0.63 30.66 10.13
CA ASN A 580 -0.14 29.31 10.47
C ASN A 580 1.21 29.30 11.19
N ASP A 581 1.55 30.33 11.96
CA ASP A 581 2.77 30.37 12.77
C ASP A 581 2.69 29.51 14.04
N GLY A 582 1.52 28.90 14.30
CA GLY A 582 1.23 28.04 15.44
C GLY A 582 0.72 28.81 16.67
N VAL A 583 0.50 30.12 16.55
CA VAL A 583 -0.01 31.00 17.60
C VAL A 583 -1.20 31.78 17.03
N VAL A 584 -2.21 32.04 17.85
CA VAL A 584 -3.26 33.00 17.50
C VAL A 584 -2.91 34.31 18.17
N GLY A 585 -2.43 35.27 17.38
CA GLY A 585 -1.84 36.49 17.83
C GLY A 585 -2.27 37.73 17.04
N ILE A 586 -1.45 38.77 17.15
CA ILE A 586 -1.73 40.05 16.49
C ILE A 586 -1.63 39.95 14.98
N ASP A 587 -0.75 39.10 14.46
CA ASP A 587 -0.53 38.96 13.03
C ASP A 587 -1.73 38.26 12.37
N ASP A 588 -2.36 37.30 13.05
CA ASP A 588 -3.64 36.73 12.62
C ASP A 588 -4.78 37.72 12.69
N LEU A 589 -4.87 38.51 13.76
CA LEU A 589 -5.89 39.56 13.84
C LEU A 589 -5.71 40.57 12.68
N LEU A 590 -4.48 40.89 12.31
CA LEU A 590 -4.20 41.75 11.17
C LEU A 590 -4.55 41.06 9.84
N ALA A 591 -4.32 39.75 9.71
CA ALA A 591 -4.72 38.95 8.56
C ALA A 591 -6.25 38.92 8.41
N LEU A 592 -6.98 38.65 9.49
CA LEU A 592 -8.44 38.69 9.54
C LEU A 592 -8.96 40.07 9.14
N LEU A 593 -8.41 41.13 9.75
CA LEU A 593 -8.81 42.51 9.47
C LEU A 593 -8.51 42.93 8.02
N ALA A 594 -7.55 42.29 7.35
CA ALA A 594 -7.24 42.58 5.96
C ALA A 594 -8.35 42.10 5.00
N VAL A 595 -9.09 41.06 5.38
CA VAL A 595 -10.22 40.50 4.64
C VAL A 595 -11.58 40.81 5.28
N PHE A 596 -11.63 41.76 6.24
CA PHE A 596 -12.86 42.12 6.94
C PHE A 596 -13.95 42.64 5.99
N GLY A 597 -15.10 41.97 6.01
CA GLY A 597 -16.25 42.21 5.16
C GLY A 597 -16.19 41.53 3.79
N ASP A 598 -15.16 40.71 3.52
CA ASP A 598 -15.17 39.78 2.39
C ASP A 598 -16.12 38.63 2.68
N ASN A 599 -16.76 38.14 1.61
CA ASN A 599 -17.58 36.95 1.68
C ASN A 599 -16.70 35.75 1.32
N ASP A 600 -16.77 34.68 2.11
CA ASP A 600 -16.02 33.43 1.91
C ASP A 600 -14.47 33.61 1.87
N GLY A 601 -13.94 34.60 2.61
CA GLY A 601 -12.50 34.81 2.76
C GLY A 601 -11.92 33.93 3.88
N GLU A 602 -10.60 33.73 3.89
CA GLU A 602 -9.89 32.93 4.92
C GLU A 602 -10.10 33.43 6.36
N GLY A 603 -10.66 34.63 6.55
CA GLY A 603 -11.01 35.17 7.86
C GLY A 603 -12.42 34.83 8.36
N ASP A 604 -13.24 34.11 7.61
CA ASP A 604 -14.54 33.57 8.05
C ASP A 604 -14.32 32.32 8.90
N LEU A 605 -14.11 32.54 10.19
CA LEU A 605 -13.79 31.55 11.21
C LEU A 605 -15.03 30.91 11.84
N ASP A 606 -16.21 31.54 11.74
CA ASP A 606 -17.47 30.97 12.25
C ASP A 606 -18.34 30.28 11.18
N GLY A 607 -18.02 30.50 9.90
CA GLY A 607 -18.61 29.85 8.75
C GLY A 607 -19.96 30.45 8.32
N ASP A 608 -20.25 31.70 8.69
CA ASP A 608 -21.49 32.37 8.30
C ASP A 608 -21.48 32.95 6.88
N GLY A 609 -20.33 32.87 6.19
CA GLY A 609 -20.09 33.35 4.83
C GLY A 609 -19.58 34.79 4.77
N ILE A 610 -19.31 35.46 5.90
CA ILE A 610 -18.83 36.85 5.97
C ILE A 610 -17.76 36.99 7.04
N THR A 611 -16.55 37.44 6.67
CA THR A 611 -15.55 37.82 7.69
C THR A 611 -15.98 39.09 8.44
N GLY A 612 -16.55 38.92 9.62
CA GLY A 612 -17.17 39.95 10.43
C GLY A 612 -16.65 40.01 11.86
N VAL A 613 -17.49 40.57 12.74
CA VAL A 613 -17.16 40.76 14.15
C VAL A 613 -17.14 39.41 14.87
N ASP A 614 -17.99 38.47 14.46
CA ASP A 614 -18.10 37.18 15.13
C ASP A 614 -16.82 36.34 14.89
N ASP A 615 -16.19 36.44 13.71
CA ASP A 615 -14.85 35.86 13.47
C ASP A 615 -13.75 36.48 14.31
N ILE A 616 -13.78 37.82 14.49
CA ILE A 616 -12.85 38.48 15.42
C ILE A 616 -13.04 37.90 16.83
N LEU A 617 -14.27 37.60 17.23
CA LEU A 617 -14.53 37.02 18.55
C LEU A 617 -14.07 35.56 18.63
N VAL A 618 -14.16 34.78 17.55
CA VAL A 618 -13.56 33.44 17.46
C VAL A 618 -12.04 33.53 17.60
N LEU A 619 -11.38 34.38 16.80
CA LEU A 619 -9.93 34.60 16.85
C LEU A 619 -9.47 35.05 18.25
N LEU A 620 -10.11 36.08 18.81
CA LEU A 620 -9.80 36.55 20.16
C LEU A 620 -10.09 35.50 21.24
N GLY A 621 -11.05 34.62 21.01
CA GLY A 621 -11.37 33.49 21.90
C GLY A 621 -10.24 32.47 21.96
N ASN A 622 -9.49 32.32 20.87
CA ASN A 622 -8.37 31.39 20.75
C ASN A 622 -7.00 32.04 20.92
N TRP A 623 -6.94 33.33 21.30
CA TRP A 623 -5.70 34.09 21.46
C TRP A 623 -4.69 33.40 22.39
N SER A 624 -3.54 33.02 21.86
CA SER A 624 -2.57 32.18 22.57
C SER A 624 -1.26 32.88 22.94
N SER A 625 -0.89 34.01 22.30
CA SER A 625 0.00 35.04 22.87
C SER A 625 0.20 36.25 21.96
#